data_AF-A0A7C7V1C8-F1
#
_entry.id   AF-A0A7C7V1C8-F1
#
_cell.length_a   1.000
_cell.length_b   1.000
_cell.length_c   1.000
_cell.angle_alpha   90.00
_cell.angle_beta   90.00
_cell.angle_gamma   90.00
#
_symmetry.space_group_name_H-M   'P 1'
#
loop_
_entity.id
_entity.type
_entity.pdbx_description
1 polymer ?
#
loop_
_entity_poly.entity_id
_entity_poly.type
_entity_poly.pdbx_seq_one_letter_code
_entity_poly.pdbx_strand_id
1 'polypeptide(L)'
;MSIGKYAPPIAALCVLLWASRGGAAERGLAAYYPLDEGTGGVARDRSGHDHHGTIHGNAKWARASWGTALVFDGQGVYVDCGADKGLDISGGGTVSVWCRPERLQGGIVNWSTGGAWADERLVLAINTYHGDASLMGCLADGRGFQRLGGFGEIEVGQWTHLAITFDGDTVRLYRDGLIVDRRSQGLTPALAGVPLWIGRCLGLGRQWFHGLIDEVRIYDRPLSAREMLVLYKRQAVDRGKDTAIFRRPAVAARPYPDPGKVLIELDVRAMQPLPAGARLRVAVRRADDATPVAPAATSAVPAGGKATIAFDLAKVSPGTYRLNASVRRPDGSLVGEESSASFVWPGQTEGYRG
;
A
#
# COMPACT_ATOMS: atom_id res chain seq x y z
N MET A 1 -59.86 -6.33 -33.25
CA MET A 1 -59.11 -5.10 -33.54
C MET A 1 -58.56 -4.60 -32.21
N SER A 2 -57.25 -4.72 -32.03
CA SER A 2 -56.51 -4.51 -30.78
C SER A 2 -56.26 -3.02 -30.56
N ILE A 3 -56.55 -2.49 -29.38
CA ILE A 3 -56.08 -1.16 -28.95
C ILE A 3 -55.39 -1.34 -27.60
N GLY A 4 -54.08 -1.16 -27.65
CA GLY A 4 -53.12 -1.50 -26.59
C GLY A 4 -53.14 -0.56 -25.40
N LYS A 5 -52.73 -1.13 -24.27
CA LYS A 5 -52.38 -0.46 -23.02
C LYS A 5 -51.07 0.32 -23.21
N TYR A 6 -51.07 1.62 -22.92
CA TYR A 6 -49.85 2.39 -22.67
C TYR A 6 -49.88 2.86 -21.21
N ALA A 7 -48.98 2.30 -20.40
CA ALA A 7 -48.58 2.85 -19.11
C ALA A 7 -47.22 3.56 -19.31
N PRO A 8 -46.98 4.74 -18.71
CA PRO A 8 -45.71 5.45 -18.86
C PRO A 8 -44.61 4.79 -18.00
N PRO A 9 -43.33 4.88 -18.41
CA PRO A 9 -42.23 4.27 -17.66
C PRO A 9 -41.93 5.06 -16.38
N ILE A 10 -41.84 4.33 -15.27
CA ILE A 10 -41.31 4.80 -13.99
C ILE A 10 -39.82 5.08 -14.20
N ALA A 11 -39.42 6.35 -14.13
CA ALA A 11 -38.03 6.74 -14.06
C ALA A 11 -37.44 6.21 -12.75
N ALA A 12 -36.60 5.19 -12.84
CA ALA A 12 -35.83 4.68 -11.71
C ALA A 12 -34.76 5.72 -11.33
N LEU A 13 -35.05 6.45 -10.26
CA LEU A 13 -34.09 7.31 -9.56
C LEU A 13 -33.06 6.41 -8.86
N CYS A 14 -32.00 6.03 -9.57
CA CYS A 14 -30.84 5.36 -8.97
C CYS A 14 -29.98 6.40 -8.23
N VAL A 15 -30.42 6.80 -7.04
CA VAL A 15 -29.53 7.42 -6.05
C VAL A 15 -28.61 6.32 -5.53
N LEU A 16 -27.40 6.23 -6.11
CA LEU A 16 -26.34 5.41 -5.55
C LEU A 16 -25.93 6.02 -4.19
N LEU A 17 -26.49 5.43 -3.13
CA LEU A 17 -26.04 5.59 -1.76
C LEU A 17 -24.61 5.05 -1.63
N TRP A 18 -23.61 5.90 -1.83
CA TRP A 18 -22.24 5.61 -1.40
C TRP A 18 -22.09 5.97 0.08
N ALA A 19 -22.71 5.17 0.94
CA ALA A 19 -22.56 5.30 2.38
C ALA A 19 -21.27 4.60 2.86
N SER A 20 -20.26 5.43 3.14
CA SER A 20 -19.26 5.29 4.20
C SER A 20 -18.50 3.96 4.35
N ARG A 21 -17.49 3.74 3.49
CA ARG A 21 -16.28 2.96 3.85
C ARG A 21 -14.96 3.66 3.48
N GLY A 22 -15.01 4.91 3.00
CA GLY A 22 -13.86 5.65 2.47
C GLY A 22 -13.01 6.45 3.48
N GLY A 23 -13.55 6.81 4.65
CA GLY A 23 -13.14 8.03 5.37
C GLY A 23 -11.67 8.24 5.77
N ALA A 24 -10.85 7.19 5.90
CA ALA A 24 -9.43 7.36 6.28
C ALA A 24 -8.49 7.56 5.08
N ALA A 25 -8.72 6.83 3.98
CA ALA A 25 -7.85 6.85 2.81
C ALA A 25 -8.21 7.95 1.79
N GLU A 26 -9.30 8.69 1.99
CA GLU A 26 -9.63 9.88 1.18
C GLU A 26 -9.13 11.17 1.85
N ARG A 27 -8.79 11.13 3.14
CA ARG A 27 -8.28 12.30 3.85
C ARG A 27 -6.92 12.71 3.26
N GLY A 28 -6.81 13.96 2.84
CA GLY A 28 -5.60 14.50 2.24
C GLY A 28 -5.37 14.09 0.80
N LEU A 29 -6.40 13.54 0.12
CA LEU A 29 -6.30 13.22 -1.31
C LEU A 29 -6.28 14.51 -2.12
N ALA A 30 -5.13 14.82 -2.73
CA ALA A 30 -4.91 16.04 -3.50
C ALA A 30 -5.14 15.85 -5.00
N ALA A 31 -4.92 14.65 -5.53
CA ALA A 31 -5.29 14.29 -6.90
C ALA A 31 -5.52 12.78 -7.04
N TYR A 32 -6.45 12.38 -7.90
CA TYR A 32 -6.74 10.99 -8.20
C TYR A 32 -7.08 10.79 -9.67
N TYR A 33 -6.18 10.15 -10.41
CA TYR A 33 -6.37 9.77 -11.82
C TYR A 33 -6.61 8.26 -11.89
N PRO A 34 -7.88 7.80 -11.98
CA PRO A 34 -8.16 6.40 -12.22
C PRO A 34 -7.65 5.96 -13.59
N LEU A 35 -7.62 6.83 -14.61
CA LEU A 35 -7.25 6.43 -15.98
C LEU A 35 -8.15 5.29 -16.49
N ASP A 36 -9.46 5.41 -16.23
CA ASP A 36 -10.51 4.44 -16.56
C ASP A 36 -11.53 4.99 -17.56
N GLU A 37 -11.31 6.19 -18.12
CA GLU A 37 -12.29 6.91 -18.95
C GLU A 37 -12.66 6.15 -20.23
N GLY A 38 -11.72 5.35 -20.76
CA GLY A 38 -11.94 4.47 -21.89
C GLY A 38 -12.11 5.15 -23.25
N THR A 39 -12.15 6.49 -23.29
CA THR A 39 -12.22 7.34 -24.49
C THR A 39 -11.75 8.77 -24.18
N GLY A 40 -11.49 9.57 -25.21
CA GLY A 40 -11.17 10.99 -25.09
C GLY A 40 -9.70 11.28 -24.79
N GLY A 41 -9.38 12.57 -24.68
CA GLY A 41 -8.02 13.08 -24.46
C GLY A 41 -7.81 13.71 -23.08
N VAL A 42 -8.67 13.43 -22.11
CA VAL A 42 -8.62 14.02 -20.75
C VAL A 42 -8.57 12.89 -19.73
N ALA A 43 -7.56 12.93 -18.86
CA ALA A 43 -7.50 12.13 -17.64
C ALA A 43 -8.16 12.92 -16.51
N ARG A 44 -9.29 12.45 -15.99
CA ARG A 44 -10.06 13.20 -14.99
C ARG A 44 -9.46 13.00 -13.61
N ASP A 45 -9.23 14.11 -12.92
CA ASP A 45 -9.01 14.10 -11.48
C ASP A 45 -10.35 13.87 -10.76
N ARG A 46 -10.45 12.77 -10.02
CA ARG A 46 -11.62 12.40 -9.21
C ARG A 46 -11.46 12.76 -7.73
N SER A 47 -10.44 13.52 -7.35
CA SER A 47 -10.25 13.99 -5.97
C SER A 47 -11.24 15.11 -5.58
N GLY A 48 -11.80 15.81 -6.57
CA GLY A 48 -12.64 16.99 -6.38
C GLY A 48 -11.88 18.33 -6.43
N HIS A 49 -10.58 18.32 -6.77
CA HIS A 49 -9.75 19.53 -6.89
C HIS A 49 -9.49 19.97 -8.35
N ASP A 50 -10.16 19.34 -9.32
CA ASP A 50 -10.11 19.70 -10.74
C ASP A 50 -8.69 19.73 -11.34
N HIS A 51 -7.78 18.90 -10.82
CA HIS A 51 -6.42 18.73 -11.36
C HIS A 51 -6.39 17.91 -12.66
N HIS A 52 -7.39 18.01 -13.54
CA HIS A 52 -7.51 17.17 -14.74
C HIS A 52 -6.28 17.24 -15.65
N GLY A 53 -5.84 16.09 -16.17
CA GLY A 53 -4.71 16.00 -17.09
C GLY A 53 -5.13 15.90 -18.56
N THR A 54 -4.23 16.32 -19.45
CA THR A 54 -4.36 16.16 -20.90
C THR A 54 -3.57 14.92 -21.33
N ILE A 55 -4.20 14.05 -22.12
CA ILE A 55 -3.56 12.86 -22.67
C ILE A 55 -2.89 13.23 -23.99
N HIS A 56 -1.60 12.96 -24.10
CA HIS A 56 -0.79 13.20 -25.28
C HIS A 56 -0.44 11.89 -25.99
N GLY A 57 -0.11 11.98 -27.28
CA GLY A 57 0.22 10.83 -28.13
C GLY A 57 -1.00 10.06 -28.63
N ASN A 58 -0.75 8.95 -29.34
CA ASN A 58 -1.80 8.09 -29.90
C ASN A 58 -2.29 7.07 -28.86
N ALA A 59 -2.82 7.58 -27.74
CA ALA A 59 -3.23 6.76 -26.62
C ALA A 59 -4.37 5.79 -26.95
N LYS A 60 -4.30 4.61 -26.35
CA LYS A 60 -5.33 3.56 -26.45
C LYS A 60 -5.80 3.18 -25.06
N TRP A 61 -6.91 2.47 -25.00
CA TRP A 61 -7.48 1.96 -23.74
C TRP A 61 -7.54 0.45 -23.78
N ALA A 62 -7.08 -0.20 -22.71
CA ALA A 62 -7.22 -1.63 -22.51
C ALA A 62 -8.46 -1.89 -21.65
N ARG A 63 -9.24 -2.92 -21.99
CA ARG A 63 -10.40 -3.37 -21.22
C ARG A 63 -10.24 -4.84 -20.86
N ALA A 64 -10.51 -5.18 -19.61
CA ALA A 64 -10.46 -6.55 -19.10
C ALA A 64 -11.42 -6.73 -17.91
N SER A 65 -11.37 -7.90 -17.26
CA SER A 65 -12.16 -8.20 -16.06
C SER A 65 -11.85 -7.27 -14.88
N TRP A 66 -10.65 -6.67 -14.86
CA TRP A 66 -10.20 -5.73 -13.84
C TRP A 66 -10.62 -4.28 -14.11
N GLY A 67 -11.28 -4.00 -15.25
CA GLY A 67 -11.74 -2.67 -15.63
C GLY A 67 -11.08 -2.14 -16.90
N THR A 68 -10.87 -0.83 -16.93
CA THR A 68 -10.28 -0.09 -18.05
C THR A 68 -9.02 0.62 -17.58
N ALA A 69 -7.95 0.59 -18.38
CA ALA A 69 -6.73 1.35 -18.11
C ALA A 69 -6.19 2.02 -19.37
N LEU A 70 -5.47 3.14 -19.20
CA LEU A 70 -4.73 3.80 -20.28
C LEU A 70 -3.50 2.97 -20.69
N VAL A 71 -3.32 2.81 -22.00
CA VAL A 71 -2.17 2.11 -22.60
C VAL A 71 -1.10 3.12 -22.97
N PHE A 72 0.08 2.96 -22.37
CA PHE A 72 1.28 3.71 -22.68
C PHE A 72 2.15 2.88 -23.64
N ASP A 73 2.48 3.45 -24.79
CA ASP A 73 3.10 2.74 -25.93
C ASP A 73 4.64 2.67 -25.88
N GLY A 74 5.25 3.30 -24.87
CA GLY A 74 6.70 3.40 -24.75
C GLY A 74 7.37 4.36 -25.73
N GLN A 75 6.60 5.17 -26.48
CA GLN A 75 7.12 6.02 -27.57
C GLN A 75 6.56 7.44 -27.60
N GLY A 76 5.46 7.74 -26.93
CA GLY A 76 4.92 9.09 -26.94
C GLY A 76 3.67 9.33 -26.12
N VAL A 77 3.02 8.27 -25.60
CA VAL A 77 1.85 8.42 -24.75
C VAL A 77 2.24 8.82 -23.34
N TYR A 78 1.65 9.90 -22.83
CA TYR A 78 1.77 10.36 -21.45
C TYR A 78 0.59 11.27 -21.09
N VAL A 79 0.41 11.53 -19.79
CA VAL A 79 -0.57 12.50 -19.28
C VAL A 79 0.17 13.69 -18.71
N ASP A 80 -0.20 14.90 -19.15
CA ASP A 80 0.25 16.16 -18.56
C ASP A 80 -0.84 16.73 -17.65
N CYS A 81 -0.58 16.75 -16.34
CA CYS A 81 -1.52 17.26 -15.35
C CYS A 81 -1.41 18.78 -15.15
N GLY A 82 -0.43 19.43 -15.81
CA GLY A 82 -0.20 20.88 -15.79
C GLY A 82 0.62 21.37 -14.60
N ALA A 83 1.22 22.55 -14.77
CA ALA A 83 1.81 23.35 -13.69
C ALA A 83 0.74 24.22 -12.99
N ASP A 84 1.06 24.73 -11.80
CA ASP A 84 0.34 25.82 -11.12
C ASP A 84 -1.09 25.55 -10.62
N LYS A 85 -1.54 24.29 -10.59
CA LYS A 85 -2.87 23.96 -10.06
C LYS A 85 -2.97 23.89 -8.54
N GLY A 86 -1.88 24.17 -7.81
CA GLY A 86 -1.84 24.02 -6.35
C GLY A 86 -1.60 22.59 -5.86
N LEU A 87 -1.27 21.66 -6.77
CA LEU A 87 -0.83 20.31 -6.42
C LEU A 87 0.62 20.33 -5.94
N ASP A 88 0.82 20.79 -4.70
CA ASP A 88 2.11 20.84 -4.01
C ASP A 88 2.07 19.99 -2.74
N ILE A 89 2.88 18.93 -2.72
CA ILE A 89 3.01 18.01 -1.58
C ILE A 89 4.41 18.09 -0.93
N SER A 90 5.16 19.16 -1.17
CA SER A 90 6.53 19.34 -0.68
C SER A 90 6.66 19.27 0.85
N GLY A 91 5.62 19.65 1.60
CA GLY A 91 5.59 19.58 3.07
C GLY A 91 5.50 18.17 3.65
N GLY A 92 5.33 17.15 2.81
CA GLY A 92 5.11 15.76 3.20
C GLY A 92 3.93 15.20 2.44
N GLY A 93 4.07 14.01 1.86
CA GLY A 93 3.09 13.53 0.90
C GLY A 93 3.17 12.04 0.61
N THR A 94 2.23 11.59 -0.23
CA THR A 94 2.21 10.23 -0.77
C THR A 94 1.93 10.23 -2.25
N VAL A 95 2.69 9.45 -3.00
CA VAL A 95 2.39 9.09 -4.40
C VAL A 95 2.14 7.59 -4.45
N SER A 96 1.01 7.16 -4.99
CA SER A 96 0.62 5.75 -5.13
C SER A 96 0.10 5.49 -6.55
N VAL A 97 0.42 4.33 -7.11
CA VAL A 97 0.08 3.97 -8.49
C VAL A 97 0.02 2.46 -8.66
N TRP A 98 -0.89 1.98 -9.51
CA TRP A 98 -0.80 0.64 -10.09
C TRP A 98 -0.17 0.72 -11.47
N CYS A 99 0.81 -0.15 -11.74
CA CYS A 99 1.39 -0.28 -13.06
C CYS A 99 1.53 -1.75 -13.47
N ARG A 100 1.45 -2.00 -14.77
CA ARG A 100 1.66 -3.30 -15.40
C ARG A 100 2.56 -3.11 -16.62
N PRO A 101 3.89 -3.15 -16.44
CA PRO A 101 4.81 -2.92 -17.55
C PRO A 101 4.76 -4.08 -18.55
N GLU A 102 4.74 -3.77 -19.83
CA GLU A 102 5.00 -4.73 -20.92
C GLU A 102 6.48 -4.75 -21.30
N ARG A 103 7.20 -3.67 -20.98
CA ARG A 103 8.66 -3.63 -20.92
C ARG A 103 9.08 -2.78 -19.71
N LEU A 104 10.20 -3.16 -19.09
CA LEU A 104 10.78 -2.42 -17.97
C LEU A 104 11.47 -1.15 -18.49
N GLN A 105 10.71 -0.06 -18.67
CA GLN A 105 11.24 1.23 -19.11
C GLN A 105 10.32 2.41 -18.74
N GLY A 106 10.89 3.61 -18.68
CA GLY A 106 10.15 4.87 -18.73
C GLY A 106 9.66 5.41 -17.39
N GLY A 107 9.17 6.65 -17.41
CA GLY A 107 8.60 7.30 -16.24
C GLY A 107 7.22 6.80 -15.90
N ILE A 108 6.94 6.55 -14.61
CA ILE A 108 5.59 6.17 -14.15
C ILE A 108 4.87 7.41 -13.64
N VAL A 109 5.46 8.13 -12.68
CA VAL A 109 4.97 9.41 -12.15
C VAL A 109 6.16 10.34 -11.95
N ASN A 110 6.05 11.59 -12.39
CA ASN A 110 7.19 12.50 -12.47
C ASN A 110 6.78 13.97 -12.33
N TRP A 111 7.37 14.70 -11.39
CA TRP A 111 7.33 16.18 -11.40
C TRP A 111 8.58 16.74 -12.06
N SER A 112 8.40 17.47 -13.17
CA SER A 112 9.50 18.09 -13.93
C SER A 112 9.02 19.27 -14.77
N THR A 113 9.89 20.25 -15.03
CA THR A 113 9.64 21.28 -16.06
C THR A 113 10.23 20.90 -17.42
N GLY A 114 10.93 19.76 -17.51
CA GLY A 114 11.42 19.19 -18.75
C GLY A 114 12.81 19.68 -19.21
N GLY A 115 13.51 20.48 -18.39
CA GLY A 115 14.74 21.15 -18.80
C GLY A 115 15.98 20.24 -18.89
N ALA A 116 16.13 19.31 -17.94
CA ALA A 116 17.22 18.34 -17.83
C ALA A 116 16.95 17.34 -16.69
N TRP A 117 17.82 16.34 -16.48
CA TRP A 117 17.75 15.44 -15.32
C TRP A 117 17.87 16.19 -13.97
N ALA A 118 18.57 17.33 -13.94
CA ALA A 118 18.68 18.19 -12.77
C ALA A 118 17.36 18.91 -12.43
N ASP A 119 16.41 18.91 -13.36
CA ASP A 119 15.11 19.53 -13.23
C ASP A 119 14.00 18.52 -12.85
N GLU A 120 14.37 17.31 -12.44
CA GLU A 120 13.41 16.41 -11.79
C GLU A 120 13.12 16.86 -10.36
N ARG A 121 11.93 16.56 -9.82
CA ARG A 121 11.54 16.91 -8.43
C ARG A 121 11.08 15.74 -7.60
N LEU A 122 10.16 14.96 -8.14
CA LEU A 122 9.75 13.70 -7.54
C LEU A 122 9.58 12.71 -8.67
N VAL A 123 10.34 11.63 -8.61
CA VAL A 123 10.43 10.64 -9.69
C VAL A 123 10.03 9.28 -9.15
N LEU A 124 9.17 8.60 -9.89
CA LEU A 124 8.95 7.16 -9.85
C LEU A 124 9.02 6.64 -11.29
N ALA A 125 10.03 5.83 -11.60
CA ALA A 125 10.32 5.41 -12.97
C ALA A 125 11.01 4.05 -13.01
N ILE A 126 11.16 3.52 -14.23
CA ILE A 126 12.05 2.41 -14.53
C ILE A 126 13.26 2.95 -15.29
N ASN A 127 14.42 2.91 -14.65
CA ASN A 127 15.67 3.40 -15.20
C ASN A 127 16.20 2.43 -16.27
N THR A 128 16.54 2.99 -17.43
CA THR A 128 17.18 2.24 -18.54
C THR A 128 18.50 2.85 -18.99
N TYR A 129 18.97 3.87 -18.26
CA TYR A 129 20.26 4.48 -18.53
C TYR A 129 21.37 3.44 -18.34
N HIS A 130 22.35 3.43 -19.26
CA HIS A 130 23.42 2.42 -19.32
C HIS A 130 22.97 0.95 -19.38
N GLY A 131 21.76 0.68 -19.87
CA GLY A 131 21.23 -0.69 -20.03
C GLY A 131 20.65 -1.30 -18.75
N ASP A 132 20.38 -0.46 -17.73
CA ASP A 132 19.63 -0.85 -16.54
C ASP A 132 18.17 -1.22 -16.89
N ALA A 133 17.46 -1.84 -15.95
CA ALA A 133 16.03 -2.14 -16.03
C ALA A 133 15.38 -2.14 -14.63
N SER A 134 15.83 -1.25 -13.75
CA SER A 134 15.43 -1.24 -12.33
C SER A 134 14.43 -0.13 -12.02
N LEU A 135 13.50 -0.42 -11.08
CA LEU A 135 12.67 0.62 -10.50
C LEU A 135 13.53 1.62 -9.73
N MET A 136 13.24 2.89 -9.92
CA MET A 136 13.92 4.01 -9.29
C MET A 136 12.91 5.00 -8.70
N GLY A 137 13.22 5.48 -7.50
CA GLY A 137 12.57 6.63 -6.88
C GLY A 137 13.57 7.75 -6.63
N CYS A 138 13.11 9.00 -6.68
CA CYS A 138 13.95 10.15 -6.39
C CYS A 138 13.14 11.29 -5.75
N LEU A 139 13.70 11.95 -4.75
CA LEU A 139 13.31 13.31 -4.35
C LEU A 139 14.39 14.28 -4.82
N ALA A 140 14.00 15.43 -5.36
CA ALA A 140 14.89 16.42 -5.96
C ALA A 140 14.31 17.85 -5.85
N ASP A 141 15.17 18.84 -5.76
CA ASP A 141 14.80 20.25 -5.51
C ASP A 141 15.10 21.16 -6.72
N GLY A 142 15.42 20.57 -7.88
CA GLY A 142 15.86 21.27 -9.07
C GLY A 142 17.35 21.66 -9.06
N ARG A 143 18.11 21.30 -8.01
CA ARG A 143 19.56 21.56 -7.89
C ARG A 143 20.33 20.30 -7.54
N GLY A 144 19.77 19.47 -6.67
CA GLY A 144 20.31 18.20 -6.24
C GLY A 144 19.20 17.17 -6.10
N PHE A 145 19.60 15.93 -5.81
CA PHE A 145 18.68 14.83 -5.68
C PHE A 145 19.12 13.83 -4.63
N GLN A 146 18.13 13.22 -3.97
CA GLN A 146 18.27 12.03 -3.16
C GLN A 146 17.69 10.85 -3.94
N ARG A 147 18.56 9.95 -4.40
CA ARG A 147 18.10 8.65 -4.93
C ARG A 147 17.51 7.84 -3.78
N LEU A 148 16.28 7.39 -3.96
CA LEU A 148 15.63 6.48 -3.03
C LEU A 148 16.15 5.07 -3.26
N GLY A 149 16.08 4.20 -2.25
CA GLY A 149 16.49 2.80 -2.43
C GLY A 149 15.60 2.06 -3.43
N GLY A 150 15.86 0.76 -3.60
CA GLY A 150 15.13 -0.03 -4.58
C GLY A 150 13.74 -0.42 -4.09
N PHE A 151 12.75 -0.38 -5.00
CA PHE A 151 11.46 -1.02 -4.80
C PHE A 151 11.53 -2.57 -4.84
N GLY A 152 12.73 -3.10 -5.14
CA GLY A 152 12.91 -4.47 -5.58
C GLY A 152 12.53 -4.66 -7.05
N GLU A 153 12.61 -5.89 -7.53
CA GLU A 153 12.24 -6.26 -8.90
C GLU A 153 10.72 -6.31 -9.10
N ILE A 154 10.25 -6.08 -10.32
CA ILE A 154 8.84 -6.27 -10.70
C ILE A 154 8.77 -7.08 -11.98
N GLU A 155 7.66 -7.81 -12.14
CA GLU A 155 7.46 -8.71 -13.26
C GLU A 155 6.74 -8.02 -14.42
N VAL A 156 7.24 -8.25 -15.63
CA VAL A 156 6.57 -7.83 -16.87
C VAL A 156 5.22 -8.56 -16.98
N GLY A 157 4.19 -7.83 -17.38
CA GLY A 157 2.85 -8.36 -17.56
C GLY A 157 2.07 -8.61 -16.28
N GLN A 158 2.60 -8.22 -15.11
CA GLN A 158 1.91 -8.32 -13.82
C GLN A 158 1.60 -6.95 -13.24
N TRP A 159 0.40 -6.82 -12.64
CA TRP A 159 0.06 -5.62 -11.88
C TRP A 159 0.91 -5.53 -10.62
N THR A 160 1.49 -4.36 -10.38
CA THR A 160 2.23 -4.03 -9.17
C THR A 160 1.75 -2.70 -8.64
N HIS A 161 1.47 -2.64 -7.34
CA HIS A 161 1.18 -1.39 -6.66
C HIS A 161 2.48 -0.81 -6.09
N LEU A 162 2.82 0.42 -6.47
CA LEU A 162 3.98 1.14 -5.98
C LEU A 162 3.55 2.39 -5.23
N ALA A 163 4.24 2.72 -4.15
CA ALA A 163 4.05 4.02 -3.50
C ALA A 163 5.32 4.57 -2.83
N ILE A 164 5.38 5.89 -2.75
CA ILE A 164 6.39 6.66 -2.01
C ILE A 164 5.63 7.49 -0.97
N THR A 165 6.03 7.41 0.29
CA THR A 165 5.59 8.36 1.34
C THR A 165 6.80 9.09 1.90
N PHE A 166 6.66 10.39 2.18
CA PHE A 166 7.71 11.18 2.80
C PHE A 166 7.08 12.20 3.77
N ASP A 167 7.76 12.49 4.88
CA ASP A 167 7.18 13.24 6.01
C ASP A 167 8.11 14.35 6.55
N GLY A 168 9.18 14.68 5.82
CA GLY A 168 10.22 15.61 6.25
C GLY A 168 11.39 14.92 6.96
N ASP A 169 11.15 13.76 7.58
CA ASP A 169 12.14 13.02 8.36
C ASP A 169 12.51 11.67 7.71
N THR A 170 11.52 10.98 7.15
CA THR A 170 11.61 9.59 6.66
C THR A 170 10.93 9.44 5.32
N VAL A 171 11.63 8.80 4.38
CA VAL A 171 11.03 8.26 3.14
C VAL A 171 10.76 6.76 3.30
N ARG A 172 9.58 6.31 2.86
CA ARG A 172 9.21 4.89 2.81
C ARG A 172 8.76 4.53 1.41
N LEU A 173 9.27 3.42 0.90
CA LEU A 173 8.89 2.84 -0.38
C LEU A 173 7.99 1.64 -0.13
N TYR A 174 6.92 1.54 -0.89
CA TYR A 174 5.97 0.44 -0.81
C TYR A 174 5.88 -0.30 -2.14
N ARG A 175 5.84 -1.62 -2.07
CA ARG A 175 5.47 -2.52 -3.16
C ARG A 175 4.38 -3.45 -2.66
N ASP A 176 3.27 -3.53 -3.39
CA ASP A 176 2.12 -4.37 -3.05
C ASP A 176 1.63 -4.21 -1.61
N GLY A 177 1.53 -2.95 -1.16
CA GLY A 177 1.06 -2.60 0.19
C GLY A 177 2.10 -2.80 1.31
N LEU A 178 3.32 -3.26 1.00
CA LEU A 178 4.36 -3.55 1.97
C LEU A 178 5.53 -2.59 1.85
N ILE A 179 6.07 -2.15 3.00
CA ILE A 179 7.32 -1.40 3.04
C ILE A 179 8.45 -2.31 2.52
N VAL A 180 9.15 -1.83 1.50
CA VAL A 180 10.34 -2.49 0.91
C VAL A 180 11.63 -1.71 1.16
N ASP A 181 11.53 -0.41 1.43
CA ASP A 181 12.65 0.41 1.90
C ASP A 181 12.17 1.50 2.86
N ARG A 182 13.03 1.86 3.80
CA ARG A 182 12.84 2.97 4.74
C ARG A 182 14.17 3.63 5.02
N ARG A 183 14.23 4.95 4.90
CA ARG A 183 15.45 5.74 5.12
C ARG A 183 15.14 7.15 5.58
N SER A 184 16.15 7.82 6.12
CA SER A 184 16.06 9.25 6.42
C SER A 184 15.82 10.05 5.14
N GLN A 185 14.92 11.03 5.21
CA GLN A 185 14.74 12.02 4.16
C GLN A 185 15.88 13.03 4.24
N GLY A 186 16.66 13.12 3.17
CA GLY A 186 17.78 14.05 3.07
C GLY A 186 17.48 15.27 2.22
N LEU A 187 16.36 15.27 1.49
CA LEU A 187 16.00 16.34 0.57
C LEU A 187 14.47 16.51 0.50
N THR A 188 14.03 17.76 0.43
CA THR A 188 12.63 18.15 0.25
C THR A 188 12.38 18.41 -1.24
N PRO A 189 11.41 17.74 -1.88
CA PRO A 189 11.17 17.97 -3.29
C PRO A 189 10.61 19.39 -3.51
N ALA A 190 10.97 20.07 -4.60
CA ALA A 190 10.47 21.41 -4.92
C ALA A 190 9.36 21.37 -5.98
N LEU A 191 8.10 21.16 -5.57
CA LEU A 191 7.00 20.81 -6.47
C LEU A 191 6.13 21.99 -6.90
N ALA A 192 6.16 23.10 -6.16
CA ALA A 192 5.39 24.30 -6.45
C ALA A 192 5.60 24.79 -7.90
N GLY A 193 4.52 24.91 -8.66
CA GLY A 193 4.53 25.35 -10.05
C GLY A 193 5.21 24.40 -11.04
N VAL A 194 5.50 23.17 -10.63
CA VAL A 194 6.12 22.16 -11.50
C VAL A 194 5.05 21.21 -12.05
N PRO A 195 5.01 20.95 -13.36
CA PRO A 195 4.09 19.99 -13.95
C PRO A 195 4.24 18.58 -13.37
N LEU A 196 3.11 17.91 -13.15
CA LEU A 196 3.03 16.47 -12.92
C LEU A 196 2.79 15.73 -14.24
N TRP A 197 3.66 14.80 -14.58
CA TRP A 197 3.51 13.87 -15.69
C TRP A 197 3.30 12.44 -15.22
N ILE A 198 2.42 11.73 -15.92
CA ILE A 198 2.21 10.29 -15.75
C ILE A 198 2.64 9.61 -17.06
N GLY A 199 3.48 8.58 -16.97
CA GLY A 199 3.98 7.84 -18.14
C GLY A 199 5.22 8.43 -18.82
N ARG A 200 5.82 9.50 -18.28
CA ARG A 200 6.99 10.18 -18.86
C ARG A 200 7.97 10.65 -17.78
N CYS A 201 9.26 10.42 -18.00
CA CYS A 201 10.36 10.96 -17.18
C CYS A 201 11.59 11.16 -18.08
N LEU A 202 12.36 12.24 -17.86
CA LEU A 202 13.53 12.54 -18.69
C LEU A 202 14.81 11.99 -18.03
N GLY A 203 15.89 11.90 -18.81
CA GLY A 203 17.23 11.59 -18.27
C GLY A 203 17.49 10.15 -17.80
N LEU A 204 16.50 9.24 -17.87
CA LEU A 204 16.64 7.84 -17.44
C LEU A 204 16.78 6.83 -18.60
N GLY A 205 17.30 7.30 -19.74
CA GLY A 205 17.32 6.53 -21.00
C GLY A 205 15.99 6.66 -21.75
N ARG A 206 15.24 5.56 -21.87
CA ARG A 206 13.89 5.56 -22.46
C ARG A 206 12.93 6.33 -21.56
N GLN A 207 12.28 7.34 -22.12
CA GLN A 207 11.50 8.31 -21.34
C GLN A 207 10.06 7.89 -21.07
N TRP A 208 9.46 7.16 -22.01
CA TRP A 208 8.04 6.80 -21.98
C TRP A 208 7.82 5.41 -21.42
N PHE A 209 6.83 5.29 -20.53
CA PHE A 209 6.39 4.02 -19.99
C PHE A 209 5.80 3.13 -21.08
N HIS A 210 6.00 1.82 -20.96
CA HIS A 210 5.43 0.84 -21.89
C HIS A 210 4.61 -0.20 -21.13
N GLY A 211 3.29 -0.08 -21.20
CA GLY A 211 2.34 -0.95 -20.49
C GLY A 211 1.10 -0.19 -20.02
N LEU A 212 0.53 -0.61 -18.89
CA LEU A 212 -0.66 0.00 -18.31
C LEU A 212 -0.32 0.75 -17.01
N ILE A 213 -0.92 1.92 -16.82
CA ILE A 213 -0.95 2.64 -15.53
C ILE A 213 -2.40 2.91 -15.17
N ASP A 214 -2.70 2.80 -13.89
CA ASP A 214 -4.05 2.93 -13.34
C ASP A 214 -3.95 3.45 -11.89
N GLU A 215 -5.04 4.00 -11.36
CA GLU A 215 -5.19 4.32 -9.94
C GLU A 215 -4.15 5.29 -9.34
N VAL A 216 -3.64 6.24 -10.13
CA VAL A 216 -2.63 7.21 -9.66
C VAL A 216 -3.25 8.13 -8.61
N ARG A 217 -2.73 8.09 -7.39
CA ARG A 217 -3.20 8.90 -6.25
C ARG A 217 -2.07 9.70 -5.64
N ILE A 218 -2.36 10.97 -5.40
CA ILE A 218 -1.46 11.93 -4.76
C ILE A 218 -2.12 12.43 -3.49
N TYR A 219 -1.39 12.38 -2.38
CA TYR A 219 -1.83 12.86 -1.08
C TYR A 219 -0.91 13.97 -0.55
N ASP A 220 -1.50 15.00 0.05
CA ASP A 220 -0.84 16.11 0.75
C ASP A 220 -0.32 15.76 2.15
N ARG A 221 -0.25 14.45 2.44
CA ARG A 221 0.26 13.91 3.69
C ARG A 221 0.90 12.53 3.48
N PRO A 222 1.80 12.13 4.37
CA PRO A 222 2.27 10.75 4.43
C PRO A 222 1.11 9.83 4.88
N LEU A 223 0.78 8.84 4.06
CA LEU A 223 -0.07 7.73 4.48
C LEU A 223 0.70 6.82 5.43
N SER A 224 0.05 6.41 6.51
CA SER A 224 0.61 5.38 7.39
C SER A 224 0.67 4.03 6.68
N ALA A 225 1.52 3.11 7.17
CA ALA A 225 1.59 1.75 6.64
C ALA A 225 0.22 1.02 6.66
N ARG A 226 -0.62 1.33 7.66
CA ARG A 226 -1.98 0.78 7.75
C ARG A 226 -2.90 1.35 6.66
N GLU A 227 -2.87 2.66 6.43
CA GLU A 227 -3.67 3.30 5.38
C GLU A 227 -3.25 2.81 4.00
N MET A 228 -1.94 2.70 3.77
CA MET A 228 -1.38 2.15 2.52
C MET A 228 -1.84 0.71 2.27
N LEU A 229 -1.83 -0.13 3.32
CA LEU A 229 -2.32 -1.49 3.21
C LEU A 229 -3.83 -1.56 2.89
N VAL A 230 -4.63 -0.70 3.52
CA VAL A 230 -6.07 -0.61 3.24
C VAL A 230 -6.29 -0.19 1.79
N LEU A 231 -5.56 0.81 1.30
CA LEU A 231 -5.63 1.27 -0.09
C LEU A 231 -5.31 0.13 -1.07
N TYR A 232 -4.17 -0.55 -0.87
CA TYR A 232 -3.77 -1.69 -1.69
C TYR A 232 -4.83 -2.79 -1.71
N LYS A 233 -5.31 -3.23 -0.53
CA LYS A 233 -6.28 -4.36 -0.44
C LYS A 233 -7.59 -4.08 -1.15
N ARG A 234 -8.02 -2.82 -1.28
CA ARG A 234 -9.25 -2.45 -2.00
C ARG A 234 -9.18 -2.77 -3.50
N GLN A 235 -7.98 -2.77 -4.08
CA GLN A 235 -7.74 -2.87 -5.52
C GLN A 235 -7.01 -4.15 -5.94
N ALA A 236 -6.36 -4.81 -4.98
CA ALA A 236 -5.48 -5.95 -5.20
C ALA A 236 -6.20 -7.14 -5.83
N VAL A 237 -7.39 -7.49 -5.34
CA VAL A 237 -8.14 -8.68 -5.78
C VAL A 237 -8.55 -8.55 -7.25
N ASP A 238 -9.07 -7.40 -7.65
CA ASP A 238 -9.49 -7.15 -9.03
C ASP A 238 -8.29 -7.24 -9.99
N ARG A 239 -7.09 -6.90 -9.51
CA ARG A 239 -5.82 -6.97 -10.25
C ARG A 239 -5.11 -8.33 -10.15
N GLY A 240 -5.80 -9.36 -9.65
CA GLY A 240 -5.29 -10.74 -9.59
C GLY A 240 -4.25 -10.99 -8.50
N LYS A 241 -4.13 -10.09 -7.51
CA LYS A 241 -3.14 -10.22 -6.44
C LYS A 241 -3.67 -11.04 -5.28
N ASP A 242 -2.81 -11.90 -4.76
CA ASP A 242 -3.06 -12.59 -3.50
C ASP A 242 -2.83 -11.63 -2.32
N THR A 243 -3.79 -11.59 -1.41
CA THR A 243 -3.74 -10.80 -0.18
C THR A 243 -3.69 -11.67 1.08
N ALA A 244 -3.49 -12.99 0.93
CA ALA A 244 -3.39 -13.95 2.02
C ALA A 244 -2.36 -13.52 3.08
N ILE A 245 -1.19 -13.04 2.65
CA ILE A 245 -0.14 -12.48 3.52
C ILE A 245 -0.64 -11.39 4.49
N PHE A 246 -1.74 -10.72 4.16
CA PHE A 246 -2.33 -9.67 4.98
C PHE A 246 -3.48 -10.13 5.88
N ARG A 247 -3.75 -11.44 5.93
CA ARG A 247 -4.69 -11.99 6.92
C ARG A 247 -4.07 -11.87 8.31
N ARG A 248 -4.83 -12.29 9.31
CA ARG A 248 -4.41 -12.31 10.71
C ARG A 248 -3.95 -13.72 11.13
N PRO A 249 -2.97 -13.86 12.02
CA PRO A 249 -2.57 -15.16 12.54
C PRO A 249 -3.74 -15.77 13.32
N ALA A 250 -4.15 -17.01 13.06
CA ALA A 250 -5.11 -17.66 13.95
C ALA A 250 -4.44 -17.92 15.30
N VAL A 251 -5.15 -17.66 16.40
CA VAL A 251 -4.56 -17.72 17.73
C VAL A 251 -5.52 -18.29 18.75
N ALA A 252 -5.01 -19.15 19.63
CA ALA A 252 -5.74 -19.71 20.77
C ALA A 252 -4.83 -19.76 22.00
N ALA A 253 -5.41 -19.61 23.18
CA ALA A 253 -4.74 -19.82 24.46
C ALA A 253 -5.24 -21.09 25.12
N ARG A 254 -4.33 -21.90 25.62
CA ARG A 254 -4.59 -23.10 26.41
C ARG A 254 -3.95 -22.96 27.79
N PRO A 255 -4.72 -22.63 28.83
CA PRO A 255 -4.23 -22.59 30.20
C PRO A 255 -3.86 -23.99 30.71
N TYR A 256 -2.72 -24.10 31.39
CA TYR A 256 -2.24 -25.27 32.12
C TYR A 256 -1.90 -24.83 33.55
N PRO A 257 -2.90 -24.83 34.47
CA PRO A 257 -2.71 -24.43 35.87
C PRO A 257 -1.57 -25.17 36.56
N ASP A 258 -1.35 -26.43 36.17
CA ASP A 258 -0.20 -27.24 36.53
C ASP A 258 0.61 -27.49 35.25
N PRO A 259 1.81 -26.90 35.07
CA PRO A 259 2.71 -26.30 36.05
C PRO A 259 2.73 -24.75 36.05
N GLY A 260 1.57 -24.08 35.98
CA GLY A 260 1.52 -22.62 36.01
C GLY A 260 1.78 -21.96 34.66
N LYS A 261 1.38 -22.57 33.53
CA LYS A 261 1.70 -22.07 32.18
C LYS A 261 0.44 -21.79 31.36
N VAL A 262 0.58 -20.95 30.35
CA VAL A 262 -0.38 -20.89 29.24
C VAL A 262 0.37 -21.14 27.94
N LEU A 263 -0.16 -22.06 27.12
CA LEU A 263 0.35 -22.31 25.77
C LEU A 263 -0.47 -21.48 24.78
N ILE A 264 0.22 -20.65 24.02
CA ILE A 264 -0.37 -19.86 22.93
C ILE A 264 -0.10 -20.56 21.62
N GLU A 265 -1.16 -21.11 21.02
CA GLU A 265 -1.12 -21.76 19.72
C GLU A 265 -1.35 -20.73 18.62
N LEU A 266 -0.48 -20.73 17.61
CA LEU A 266 -0.51 -19.83 16.47
C LEU A 266 -0.56 -20.64 15.18
N ASP A 267 -1.38 -20.21 14.22
CA ASP A 267 -1.42 -20.76 12.86
C ASP A 267 -1.39 -19.63 11.83
N VAL A 268 -0.32 -19.58 11.04
CA VAL A 268 -0.08 -18.60 9.98
C VAL A 268 -0.08 -19.22 8.59
N ARG A 269 -0.61 -20.44 8.43
CA ARG A 269 -0.71 -21.08 7.11
C ARG A 269 -1.63 -20.30 6.17
N ALA A 270 -2.66 -19.65 6.70
CA ALA A 270 -3.54 -18.78 5.93
C ALA A 270 -2.85 -17.49 5.45
N MET A 271 -1.66 -17.16 5.95
CA MET A 271 -0.88 -15.96 5.61
C MET A 271 0.29 -16.24 4.64
N GLN A 272 0.41 -17.45 4.10
CA GLN A 272 1.53 -17.77 3.22
C GLN A 272 1.38 -17.15 1.82
N PRO A 273 2.48 -16.80 1.14
CA PRO A 273 3.86 -16.84 1.64
C PRO A 273 4.17 -15.67 2.58
N LEU A 274 4.96 -15.92 3.62
CA LEU A 274 5.47 -14.87 4.52
C LEU A 274 6.86 -14.36 4.09
N PRO A 275 7.22 -13.10 4.43
CA PRO A 275 8.55 -12.57 4.13
C PRO A 275 9.66 -13.39 4.79
N ALA A 276 10.80 -13.48 4.12
CA ALA A 276 11.99 -14.12 4.68
C ALA A 276 12.35 -13.49 6.03
N GLY A 277 12.64 -14.34 7.02
CA GLY A 277 12.98 -13.89 8.37
C GLY A 277 11.79 -13.35 9.19
N ALA A 278 10.54 -13.48 8.72
CA ALA A 278 9.38 -13.11 9.53
C ALA A 278 9.38 -13.82 10.90
N ARG A 279 8.85 -13.12 11.90
CA ARG A 279 8.76 -13.54 13.30
C ARG A 279 7.33 -13.43 13.79
N LEU A 280 6.91 -14.40 14.58
CA LEU A 280 5.69 -14.33 15.37
C LEU A 280 5.96 -13.51 16.62
N ARG A 281 5.09 -12.59 16.97
CA ARG A 281 5.15 -11.83 18.23
C ARG A 281 3.83 -11.95 18.97
N VAL A 282 3.89 -12.33 20.24
CA VAL A 282 2.73 -12.46 21.14
C VAL A 282 2.93 -11.61 22.38
N ALA A 283 1.89 -10.89 22.78
CA ALA A 283 1.82 -10.21 24.06
C ALA A 283 0.59 -10.68 24.83
N VAL A 284 0.73 -10.89 26.14
CA VAL A 284 -0.36 -11.24 27.05
C VAL A 284 -0.52 -10.13 28.08
N ARG A 285 -1.75 -9.66 28.25
CA ARG A 285 -2.10 -8.56 29.16
C ARG A 285 -3.35 -8.93 29.95
N ARG A 286 -3.47 -8.38 31.15
CA ARG A 286 -4.74 -8.38 31.88
C ARG A 286 -5.83 -7.66 31.06
N ALA A 287 -7.06 -8.16 31.12
CA ALA A 287 -8.14 -7.64 30.27
C ALA A 287 -8.73 -6.31 30.78
N ASP A 288 -8.63 -6.05 32.08
CA ASP A 288 -9.22 -4.90 32.78
C ASP A 288 -8.35 -3.64 32.71
N ASP A 289 -7.04 -3.78 32.94
CA ASP A 289 -6.10 -2.65 33.02
C ASP A 289 -5.01 -2.67 31.93
N ALA A 290 -5.04 -3.68 31.05
CA ALA A 290 -4.04 -3.90 30.01
C ALA A 290 -2.60 -4.08 30.53
N THR A 291 -2.41 -4.39 31.82
CA THR A 291 -1.10 -4.62 32.42
C THR A 291 -0.43 -5.85 31.77
N PRO A 292 0.80 -5.73 31.23
CA PRO A 292 1.54 -6.87 30.70
C PRO A 292 1.78 -7.94 31.75
N VAL A 293 1.50 -9.18 31.40
CA VAL A 293 1.78 -10.34 32.26
C VAL A 293 3.27 -10.69 32.25
N ALA A 294 3.92 -10.48 31.10
CA ALA A 294 5.33 -10.71 30.85
C ALA A 294 5.77 -9.88 29.62
N PRO A 295 7.09 -9.75 29.35
CA PRO A 295 7.56 -9.22 28.07
C PRO A 295 6.95 -9.97 26.89
N ALA A 296 6.73 -9.26 25.78
CA ALA A 296 6.21 -9.89 24.57
C ALA A 296 7.20 -10.96 24.07
N ALA A 297 6.70 -12.16 23.82
CA ALA A 297 7.49 -13.25 23.28
C ALA A 297 7.59 -13.13 21.76
N THR A 298 8.74 -13.51 21.22
CA THR A 298 8.99 -13.56 19.78
C THR A 298 9.51 -14.94 19.39
N SER A 299 9.06 -15.49 18.27
CA SER A 299 9.51 -16.78 17.75
C SER A 299 9.68 -16.73 16.23
N ALA A 300 10.55 -17.58 15.68
CA ALA A 300 10.61 -17.78 14.24
C ALA A 300 9.31 -18.41 13.72
N VAL A 301 8.94 -18.12 12.47
CA VAL A 301 7.84 -18.84 11.81
C VAL A 301 8.37 -20.23 11.40
N PRO A 302 7.81 -21.34 11.92
CA PRO A 302 8.22 -22.68 11.53
C PRO A 302 7.71 -23.02 10.12
N ALA A 303 8.38 -23.96 9.44
CA ALA A 303 8.05 -24.35 8.06
C ALA A 303 6.58 -24.80 7.90
N GLY A 304 6.01 -25.45 8.92
CA GLY A 304 4.60 -25.89 8.93
C GLY A 304 3.59 -24.78 9.27
N GLY A 305 4.03 -23.54 9.52
CA GLY A 305 3.18 -22.39 9.84
C GLY A 305 2.45 -22.46 11.18
N LYS A 306 2.67 -23.51 11.99
CA LYS A 306 2.08 -23.66 13.32
C LYS A 306 3.15 -23.53 14.40
N ALA A 307 2.93 -22.67 15.38
CA ALA A 307 3.85 -22.50 16.50
C ALA A 307 3.10 -22.53 17.83
N THR A 308 3.80 -22.95 18.88
CA THR A 308 3.31 -22.87 20.26
C THR A 308 4.30 -22.07 21.08
N ILE A 309 3.83 -21.04 21.78
CA ILE A 309 4.64 -20.22 22.68
C ILE A 309 4.11 -20.39 24.10
N ALA A 310 4.96 -20.83 25.02
CA ALA A 310 4.61 -20.94 26.43
C ALA A 310 4.89 -19.64 27.18
N PHE A 311 3.96 -19.18 27.99
CA PHE A 311 4.16 -18.14 28.99
C PHE A 311 4.07 -18.75 30.39
N ASP A 312 4.98 -18.34 31.28
CA ASP A 312 4.93 -18.68 32.70
C ASP A 312 4.01 -17.70 33.43
N LEU A 313 2.94 -18.24 34.01
CA LEU A 313 1.90 -17.55 34.76
C LEU A 313 1.83 -18.06 36.22
N ALA A 314 2.82 -18.79 36.72
CA ALA A 314 2.80 -19.38 38.05
C ALA A 314 2.54 -18.34 39.16
N LYS A 315 3.13 -17.14 39.01
CA LYS A 315 2.99 -16.02 39.96
C LYS A 315 1.88 -15.02 39.59
N VAL A 316 1.10 -15.33 38.57
CA VAL A 316 0.10 -14.41 38.00
C VAL A 316 -1.27 -14.72 38.62
N SER A 317 -1.94 -13.68 39.14
CA SER A 317 -3.23 -13.83 39.81
C SER A 317 -4.32 -14.35 38.86
N PRO A 318 -5.32 -15.11 39.36
CA PRO A 318 -6.47 -15.50 38.56
C PRO A 318 -7.18 -14.30 37.93
N GLY A 319 -7.74 -14.48 36.74
CA GLY A 319 -8.47 -13.41 36.06
C GLY A 319 -8.68 -13.66 34.57
N THR A 320 -9.22 -12.64 33.90
CA THR A 320 -9.37 -12.65 32.43
C THR A 320 -8.21 -11.91 31.80
N TYR A 321 -7.64 -12.54 30.77
CA TYR A 321 -6.48 -12.04 30.06
C TYR A 321 -6.80 -11.90 28.58
N ARG A 322 -6.16 -10.92 27.94
CA ARG A 322 -6.18 -10.71 26.51
C ARG A 322 -4.81 -11.03 25.95
N LEU A 323 -4.79 -11.80 24.88
CA LEU A 323 -3.60 -12.03 24.08
C LEU A 323 -3.70 -11.24 22.77
N ASN A 324 -2.55 -10.77 22.30
CA ASN A 324 -2.39 -10.13 20.99
C ASN A 324 -1.27 -10.84 20.23
N ALA A 325 -1.56 -11.26 19.01
CA ALA A 325 -0.61 -11.93 18.13
C ALA A 325 -0.42 -11.16 16.83
N SER A 326 0.83 -11.10 16.35
CA SER A 326 1.20 -10.41 15.12
C SER A 326 2.32 -11.14 14.41
N VAL A 327 2.41 -11.00 13.08
CA VAL A 327 3.59 -11.39 12.31
C VAL A 327 4.39 -10.12 12.01
N ARG A 328 5.71 -10.16 12.22
CA ARG A 328 6.59 -8.99 12.01
C ARG A 328 7.80 -9.35 11.17
N ARG A 329 8.29 -8.40 10.40
CA ARG A 329 9.57 -8.51 9.70
C ARG A 329 10.75 -8.39 10.68
N PRO A 330 11.98 -8.72 10.23
CA PRO A 330 13.20 -8.48 11.02
C PRO A 330 13.37 -7.04 11.51
N ASP A 331 12.87 -6.05 10.75
CA ASP A 331 12.90 -4.63 11.11
C ASP A 331 11.79 -4.21 12.10
N GLY A 332 10.97 -5.16 12.56
CA GLY A 332 9.86 -4.95 13.49
C GLY A 332 8.55 -4.47 12.85
N SER A 333 8.52 -4.19 11.55
CA SER A 333 7.31 -3.78 10.84
C SER A 333 6.26 -4.90 10.81
N LEU A 334 4.98 -4.51 10.90
CA LEU A 334 3.86 -5.45 10.89
C LEU A 334 3.67 -6.09 9.50
N VAL A 335 3.38 -7.38 9.49
CA VAL A 335 2.91 -8.13 8.31
C VAL A 335 1.45 -8.49 8.55
N GLY A 336 0.57 -7.97 7.70
CA GLY A 336 -0.87 -8.23 7.76
C GLY A 336 -1.55 -7.62 8.97
N GLU A 337 -2.55 -8.35 9.48
CA GLU A 337 -3.40 -7.91 10.57
C GLU A 337 -3.00 -8.55 11.90
N GLU A 338 -3.21 -7.83 13.00
CA GLU A 338 -3.05 -8.40 14.34
C GLU A 338 -4.30 -9.21 14.72
N SER A 339 -4.09 -10.25 15.51
CA SER A 339 -5.17 -11.03 16.13
C SER A 339 -5.24 -10.75 17.62
N SER A 340 -6.44 -10.88 18.17
CA SER A 340 -6.66 -10.88 19.61
C SER A 340 -7.60 -12.00 20.02
N ALA A 341 -7.35 -12.58 21.19
CA ALA A 341 -8.24 -13.52 21.84
C ALA A 341 -8.21 -13.28 23.36
N SER A 342 -9.19 -13.84 24.06
CA SER A 342 -9.27 -13.78 25.52
C SER A 342 -9.27 -15.18 26.11
N PHE A 343 -8.70 -15.32 27.30
CA PHE A 343 -8.74 -16.55 28.08
C PHE A 343 -8.87 -16.24 29.57
N VAL A 344 -9.36 -17.21 30.31
CA VAL A 344 -9.41 -17.14 31.79
C VAL A 344 -8.23 -17.92 32.34
N TRP A 345 -7.45 -17.28 33.19
CA TRP A 345 -6.41 -17.92 33.99
C TRP A 345 -6.98 -18.20 35.37
N PRO A 346 -7.09 -19.47 35.80
CA PRO A 346 -7.63 -19.80 37.12
C PRO A 346 -6.62 -19.62 38.26
N GLY A 347 -5.37 -19.23 37.98
CA GLY A 347 -4.26 -19.26 38.93
C GLY A 347 -3.52 -20.60 38.91
N GLN A 348 -2.36 -20.63 39.56
CA GLN A 348 -1.65 -21.88 39.83
C GLN A 348 -2.32 -22.63 40.99
N THR A 349 -2.53 -23.93 40.81
CA THR A 349 -3.09 -24.83 41.83
C THR A 349 -2.17 -24.87 43.05
N GLU A 350 -2.73 -24.87 44.26
CA GLU A 350 -1.96 -24.76 45.51
C GLU A 350 -0.86 -25.83 45.66
N GLY A 351 -1.11 -27.06 45.20
CA GLY A 351 -0.13 -28.15 45.25
C GLY A 351 1.11 -27.97 44.38
N TYR A 352 1.12 -27.00 43.46
CA TYR A 352 2.25 -26.68 42.59
C TYR A 352 2.84 -25.29 42.86
N ARG A 353 2.30 -24.54 43.84
CA ARG A 353 2.90 -23.29 44.30
C ARG A 353 4.19 -23.65 45.05
N GLY A 354 5.33 -23.47 44.38
CA GLY A 354 6.66 -23.64 44.98
C GLY A 354 6.93 -22.63 46.08
#